data_AF-U6SR72-F1
#
_entry.id   AF-U6SR72-F1
#
_cell.length_a   1.000
_cell.length_b   1.000
_cell.length_c   1.000
_cell.angle_alpha   90.00
_cell.angle_beta   90.00
_cell.angle_gamma   90.00
#
_symmetry.space_group_name_H-M   'P 1'
#
loop_
_entity.id
_entity.type
_entity.pdbx_description
1 polymer ?
#
loop_
_entity_poly.entity_id
_entity_poly.type
_entity_poly.pdbx_seq_one_letter_code
_entity_poly.pdbx_strand_id
1 'polypeptide(L)'
;MPLEKELQKLRDKQCAEGCLTIYLNTDQSSVDQKKGEWKIRLKNGLNKIEEYIQASSESELKSFKKLKKKASKEIPDMQTSLSRSLIFLGSADGEWEIKKLNVPVENEFRWENKPAIEQLEKIQQDYPKVGVLVIQKLDVFVIETSLGEVDREFAYSWDIEDEDWKEYEGIASADRTASGATHKDQYDQRFEANQQRWFKQLAQDIQKKAKEAGWQEIYVSGSNEAAGEFEKHLTFREVTVIPKNFTKIKGHEIVSEVLAS
;
A
#
# COMPACT_ATOMS: atom_id res chain seq x y z
N MET A 1 12.67 -2.28 1.96
CA MET A 1 13.66 -1.28 1.49
C MET A 1 12.90 -0.01 1.15
N PRO A 2 13.42 1.19 1.42
CA PRO A 2 12.67 2.40 1.08
C PRO A 2 12.49 2.48 -0.43
N LEU A 3 11.23 2.53 -0.87
CA LEU A 3 10.79 2.60 -2.25
C LEU A 3 11.56 3.63 -3.08
N GLU A 4 11.93 4.76 -2.48
CA GLU A 4 12.71 5.81 -3.11
C GLU A 4 14.06 5.31 -3.66
N LYS A 5 14.72 4.39 -2.95
CA LYS A 5 15.97 3.78 -3.44
C LYS A 5 15.72 2.86 -4.63
N GLU A 6 14.56 2.24 -4.71
CA GLU A 6 14.18 1.36 -5.81
C GLU A 6 13.81 2.17 -7.06
N LEU A 7 12.99 3.22 -6.90
CA LEU A 7 12.71 4.17 -7.97
C LEU A 7 13.97 4.84 -8.51
N GLN A 8 14.91 5.20 -7.62
CA GLN A 8 16.19 5.74 -8.05
C GLN A 8 17.00 4.74 -8.88
N LYS A 9 17.03 3.45 -8.50
CA LYS A 9 17.66 2.41 -9.32
C LYS A 9 17.00 2.29 -10.70
N LEU A 10 15.67 2.39 -10.77
CA LEU A 10 14.96 2.33 -12.05
C LEU A 10 15.24 3.55 -12.93
N ARG A 11 15.37 4.76 -12.35
CA ARG A 11 15.78 5.99 -13.07
C ARG A 11 17.16 5.85 -13.71
N ASP A 12 18.08 5.26 -12.98
CA ASP A 12 19.48 5.14 -13.40
C ASP A 12 19.69 3.94 -14.35
N LYS A 13 18.70 3.04 -14.48
CA LYS A 13 18.78 1.86 -15.35
C LYS A 13 18.72 2.25 -16.82
N GLN A 14 19.68 1.73 -17.59
CA GLN A 14 19.68 1.78 -19.05
C GLN A 14 19.63 0.38 -19.64
N CYS A 15 18.87 0.23 -20.71
CA CYS A 15 18.60 -1.04 -21.36
C CYS A 15 19.03 -0.95 -22.83
N ALA A 16 20.28 -1.34 -23.11
CA ALA A 16 20.89 -1.20 -24.43
C ALA A 16 20.12 -1.93 -25.54
N GLU A 17 19.48 -3.07 -25.21
CA GLU A 17 18.64 -3.85 -26.11
C GLU A 17 17.14 -3.69 -25.80
N GLY A 18 16.77 -2.60 -25.12
CA GLY A 18 15.40 -2.26 -24.76
C GLY A 18 14.90 -2.84 -23.44
N CYS A 19 13.91 -2.15 -22.89
CA CYS A 19 13.19 -2.46 -21.68
C CYS A 19 11.69 -2.48 -21.97
N LEU A 20 11.03 -3.56 -21.54
CA LEU A 20 9.58 -3.68 -21.56
C LEU A 20 9.02 -3.20 -20.22
N THR A 21 8.19 -2.17 -20.28
CA THR A 21 7.35 -1.76 -19.16
C THR A 21 5.89 -1.98 -19.49
N ILE A 22 5.16 -2.62 -18.58
CA ILE A 22 3.71 -2.83 -18.68
C ILE A 22 3.08 -2.31 -17.40
N TYR A 23 2.18 -1.35 -17.53
CA TYR A 23 1.18 -1.02 -16.52
C TYR A 23 -0.13 -1.67 -16.93
N LEU A 24 -0.67 -2.53 -16.08
CA LEU A 24 -1.89 -3.27 -16.35
C LEU A 24 -2.89 -3.05 -15.22
N ASN A 25 -4.05 -2.51 -15.57
CA ASN A 25 -5.19 -2.43 -14.68
C ASN A 25 -5.87 -3.79 -14.61
N THR A 26 -5.99 -4.32 -13.39
CA THR A 26 -6.59 -5.63 -13.09
C THR A 26 -7.70 -5.51 -12.04
N ASP A 27 -8.25 -4.31 -11.86
CA ASP A 27 -9.20 -4.03 -10.78
C ASP A 27 -10.47 -4.87 -10.91
N GLN A 28 -10.56 -5.88 -10.05
CA GLN A 28 -11.68 -6.81 -10.02
C GLN A 28 -12.96 -6.19 -9.45
N SER A 29 -12.98 -4.91 -9.10
CA SER A 29 -14.24 -4.20 -8.78
C SER A 29 -15.19 -4.12 -10.00
N SER A 30 -14.62 -4.08 -11.22
CA SER A 30 -15.35 -4.03 -12.50
C SER A 30 -15.81 -5.40 -13.01
N VAL A 31 -17.02 -5.48 -13.56
CA VAL A 31 -17.56 -6.71 -14.19
C VAL A 31 -16.72 -7.17 -15.38
N ASP A 32 -16.21 -6.24 -16.18
CA ASP A 32 -15.43 -6.56 -17.38
C ASP A 32 -14.04 -7.08 -17.01
N GLN A 33 -13.45 -6.53 -15.95
CA GLN A 33 -12.19 -7.03 -15.40
C GLN A 33 -12.32 -8.45 -14.85
N LYS A 34 -13.43 -8.75 -14.14
CA LYS A 34 -13.74 -10.13 -13.69
C LYS A 34 -13.89 -11.11 -14.86
N LYS A 35 -14.39 -10.65 -16.01
CA LYS A 35 -14.50 -11.45 -17.25
C LYS A 35 -13.17 -11.59 -18.00
N GLY A 36 -12.10 -10.94 -17.53
CA GLY A 36 -10.76 -11.05 -18.09
C GLY A 36 -10.41 -10.01 -19.14
N GLU A 37 -11.01 -8.82 -19.12
CA GLU A 37 -10.63 -7.71 -20.02
C GLU A 37 -9.12 -7.42 -19.98
N TRP A 38 -8.49 -7.45 -18.79
CA TRP A 38 -7.05 -7.29 -18.65
C TRP A 38 -6.23 -8.28 -19.50
N LYS A 39 -6.71 -9.51 -19.74
CA LYS A 39 -6.03 -10.48 -20.62
C LYS A 39 -6.02 -10.00 -22.05
N ILE A 40 -7.13 -9.42 -22.49
CA ILE A 40 -7.28 -8.84 -23.83
C ILE A 40 -6.38 -7.60 -23.95
N ARG A 41 -6.37 -6.72 -22.94
CA ARG A 41 -5.49 -5.54 -22.90
C ARG A 41 -4.01 -5.93 -22.96
N LEU A 42 -3.59 -6.90 -22.16
CA LEU A 42 -2.23 -7.46 -22.15
C LEU A 42 -1.83 -7.98 -23.54
N LYS A 43 -2.67 -8.84 -24.13
CA LYS A 43 -2.43 -9.41 -25.47
C LYS A 43 -2.32 -8.31 -26.53
N ASN A 44 -3.26 -7.37 -26.55
CA ASN A 44 -3.31 -6.32 -27.57
C ASN A 44 -2.14 -5.35 -27.43
N GLY A 45 -1.79 -4.94 -26.20
CA GLY A 45 -0.64 -4.07 -25.93
C GLY A 45 0.68 -4.68 -26.38
N LEU A 46 0.91 -5.96 -26.04
CA LEU A 46 2.11 -6.69 -26.46
C LEU A 46 2.17 -6.94 -27.98
N ASN A 47 1.03 -7.12 -28.65
CA ASN A 47 1.01 -7.25 -30.12
C ASN A 47 1.34 -5.92 -30.80
N LYS A 48 0.78 -4.81 -30.31
CA LYS A 48 1.03 -3.48 -30.87
C LYS A 48 2.50 -3.07 -30.79
N ILE A 49 3.18 -3.38 -29.68
CA ILE A 49 4.62 -3.15 -29.56
C ILE A 49 5.38 -4.03 -30.57
N GLU A 50 5.01 -5.31 -30.70
CA GLU A 50 5.70 -6.21 -31.61
C GLU A 50 5.66 -5.71 -33.06
N GLU A 51 4.49 -5.28 -33.52
CA GLU A 51 4.29 -4.72 -34.87
C GLU A 51 5.20 -3.51 -35.12
N TYR A 52 5.36 -2.64 -34.11
CA TYR A 52 6.24 -1.47 -34.20
C TYR A 52 7.73 -1.83 -34.25
N ILE A 53 8.19 -2.76 -33.41
CA ILE A 53 9.60 -3.18 -33.37
C ILE A 53 9.98 -3.98 -34.62
N GLN A 54 9.07 -4.82 -35.13
CA GLN A 54 9.26 -5.59 -36.36
C GLN A 54 9.62 -4.69 -37.56
N ALA A 55 9.09 -3.47 -37.60
CA ALA A 55 9.40 -2.50 -38.65
C ALA A 55 10.75 -1.79 -38.48
N SER A 56 11.42 -1.95 -37.32
CA SER A 56 12.54 -1.10 -36.89
C SER A 56 13.85 -1.87 -36.69
N SER A 57 13.86 -2.94 -35.88
CA SER A 57 15.11 -3.61 -35.44
C SER A 57 14.92 -5.11 -35.13
N GLU A 58 15.70 -5.96 -35.79
CA GLU A 58 15.63 -7.42 -35.61
C GLU A 58 16.24 -7.89 -34.27
N SER A 59 17.28 -7.22 -33.78
CA SER A 59 17.91 -7.54 -32.49
C SER A 59 16.97 -7.23 -31.33
N GLU A 60 16.36 -6.04 -31.33
CA GLU A 60 15.34 -5.65 -30.35
C GLU A 60 14.12 -6.55 -30.41
N LEU A 61 13.70 -6.95 -31.61
CA LEU A 61 12.57 -7.87 -31.78
C LEU A 61 12.81 -9.20 -31.06
N LYS A 62 14.03 -9.74 -31.13
CA LYS A 62 14.38 -10.98 -30.43
C LYS A 62 14.31 -10.81 -28.92
N SER A 63 14.81 -9.70 -28.39
CA SER A 63 14.80 -9.40 -26.96
C SER A 63 13.40 -9.12 -26.44
N PHE A 64 12.60 -8.35 -27.18
CA PHE A 64 11.19 -8.13 -26.91
C PHE A 64 10.39 -9.44 -26.90
N LYS A 65 10.56 -10.32 -27.89
CA LYS A 65 9.85 -11.61 -27.94
C LYS A 65 10.10 -12.48 -26.71
N LYS A 66 11.32 -12.46 -26.15
CA LYS A 66 11.62 -13.17 -24.89
C LYS A 66 10.82 -12.60 -23.72
N LEU A 67 10.81 -11.28 -23.56
CA LEU A 67 10.08 -10.60 -22.47
C LEU A 67 8.57 -10.72 -22.64
N LYS A 68 8.05 -10.58 -23.87
CA LYS A 68 6.66 -10.85 -24.21
C LYS A 68 6.22 -12.25 -23.79
N LYS A 69 7.05 -13.27 -24.08
CA LYS A 69 6.75 -14.66 -23.67
C LYS A 69 6.71 -14.81 -22.15
N LYS A 70 7.62 -14.17 -21.42
CA LYS A 70 7.61 -14.15 -19.95
C LYS A 70 6.34 -13.48 -19.41
N ALA A 71 6.07 -12.24 -19.82
CA ALA A 71 4.90 -11.49 -19.38
C ALA A 71 3.57 -12.21 -19.70
N SER A 72 3.46 -12.80 -20.90
CA SER A 72 2.26 -13.55 -21.33
C SER A 72 2.04 -14.86 -20.57
N LYS A 73 3.04 -15.34 -19.82
CA LYS A 73 2.94 -16.54 -19.00
C LYS A 73 2.73 -16.17 -17.54
N GLU A 74 3.63 -15.39 -16.97
CA GLU A 74 3.68 -15.09 -15.54
C GLU A 74 2.48 -14.25 -15.08
N ILE A 75 2.05 -13.24 -15.87
CA ILE A 75 0.92 -12.39 -15.48
C ILE A 75 -0.39 -13.20 -15.42
N PRO A 76 -0.73 -14.03 -16.43
CA PRO A 76 -1.91 -14.89 -16.33
C PRO A 76 -1.86 -15.93 -15.21
N ASP A 77 -0.70 -16.51 -14.92
CA ASP A 77 -0.52 -17.50 -13.85
C ASP A 77 -0.84 -16.91 -12.46
N MET A 78 -0.76 -15.58 -12.31
CA MET A 78 -1.08 -14.86 -11.08
C MET A 78 -2.58 -14.55 -10.90
N GLN A 79 -3.46 -14.99 -11.80
CA GLN A 79 -4.89 -14.62 -11.82
C GLN A 79 -5.61 -14.76 -10.46
N THR A 80 -5.26 -15.77 -9.66
CA THR A 80 -5.88 -16.03 -8.34
C THR A 80 -5.44 -15.06 -7.24
N SER A 81 -4.43 -14.22 -7.49
CA SER A 81 -3.83 -13.31 -6.52
C SER A 81 -3.57 -11.90 -7.07
N LEU A 82 -4.34 -11.51 -8.10
CA LEU A 82 -4.27 -10.18 -8.70
C LEU A 82 -4.72 -9.12 -7.69
N SER A 83 -3.96 -8.02 -7.65
CA SER A 83 -4.35 -6.78 -6.97
C SER A 83 -5.13 -5.88 -7.95
N ARG A 84 -5.35 -4.61 -7.60
CA ARG A 84 -6.04 -3.65 -8.49
C ARG A 84 -5.23 -3.33 -9.75
N SER A 85 -3.92 -3.46 -9.67
CA SER A 85 -3.05 -3.37 -10.84
C SER A 85 -1.76 -4.17 -10.68
N LEU A 86 -1.02 -4.23 -11.78
CA LEU A 86 0.26 -4.88 -11.88
C LEU A 86 1.20 -4.09 -12.78
N ILE A 87 2.47 -4.04 -12.39
CA ILE A 87 3.57 -3.49 -13.17
C ILE A 87 4.51 -4.64 -13.52
N PHE A 88 4.82 -4.81 -14.81
CA PHE A 88 5.91 -5.65 -15.27
C PHE A 88 7.04 -4.76 -15.77
N LEU A 89 8.24 -4.98 -15.25
CA LEU A 89 9.47 -4.32 -15.71
C LEU A 89 10.44 -5.41 -16.13
N GLY A 90 10.91 -5.38 -17.37
CA GLY A 90 11.85 -6.38 -17.86
C GLY A 90 12.87 -5.77 -18.81
N SER A 91 14.13 -6.15 -18.63
CA SER A 91 15.23 -5.75 -19.50
C SER A 91 15.70 -6.93 -20.35
N ALA A 92 16.21 -6.60 -21.54
CA ALA A 92 16.72 -7.58 -22.50
C ALA A 92 17.91 -8.41 -21.98
N ASP A 93 18.65 -7.89 -20.99
CA ASP A 93 19.72 -8.57 -20.25
C ASP A 93 19.25 -9.78 -19.43
N GLY A 94 17.93 -9.96 -19.25
CA GLY A 94 17.32 -11.13 -18.64
C GLY A 94 16.66 -10.88 -17.30
N GLU A 95 16.87 -9.71 -16.69
CA GLU A 95 16.20 -9.30 -15.45
C GLU A 95 14.75 -8.92 -15.72
N TRP A 96 13.85 -9.35 -14.85
CA TRP A 96 12.46 -8.90 -14.86
C TRP A 96 11.87 -9.00 -13.47
N GLU A 97 10.90 -8.15 -13.21
CA GLU A 97 10.12 -8.14 -11.99
C GLU A 97 8.65 -7.84 -12.28
N ILE A 98 7.80 -8.33 -11.36
CA ILE A 98 6.39 -8.04 -11.34
C ILE A 98 6.06 -7.43 -9.98
N LYS A 99 5.50 -6.23 -9.99
CA LYS A 99 4.97 -5.55 -8.81
C LYS A 99 3.46 -5.55 -8.88
N LYS A 100 2.81 -6.04 -7.84
CA LYS A 100 1.36 -5.85 -7.67
C LYS A 100 1.15 -4.55 -6.92
N LEU A 101 0.05 -3.86 -7.21
CA LEU A 101 -0.34 -2.65 -6.49
C LEU A 101 -1.83 -2.70 -6.19
N ASN A 102 -2.22 -2.25 -5.00
CA ASN A 102 -3.63 -2.13 -4.58
C ASN A 102 -4.31 -0.84 -5.05
N VAL A 103 -3.64 -0.07 -5.91
CA VAL A 103 -4.17 1.14 -6.55
C VAL A 103 -4.35 0.93 -8.05
N PRO A 104 -5.29 1.62 -8.71
CA PRO A 104 -5.46 1.51 -10.15
C PRO A 104 -4.31 2.19 -10.91
N VAL A 105 -4.02 1.68 -12.11
CA VAL A 105 -3.10 2.31 -13.08
C VAL A 105 -3.78 2.43 -14.44
N GLU A 106 -3.24 3.27 -15.30
CA GLU A 106 -3.66 3.31 -16.70
C GLU A 106 -2.95 2.19 -17.48
N ASN A 107 -3.69 1.51 -18.35
CA ASN A 107 -3.11 0.45 -19.19
C ASN A 107 -2.11 1.07 -20.17
N GLU A 108 -0.83 0.77 -19.97
CA GLU A 108 0.25 1.35 -20.77
C GLU A 108 1.32 0.29 -21.04
N PHE A 109 1.83 0.28 -22.27
CA PHE A 109 2.83 -0.68 -22.74
C PHE A 109 3.92 0.10 -23.45
N ARG A 110 5.16 -0.01 -22.97
CA ARG A 110 6.32 0.72 -23.50
C ARG A 110 7.48 -0.21 -23.79
N TRP A 111 8.17 0.07 -24.88
CA TRP A 111 9.46 -0.53 -25.22
C TRP A 111 10.44 0.59 -25.48
N GLU A 112 11.35 0.82 -24.54
CA GLU A 112 12.23 1.99 -24.52
C GLU A 112 13.63 1.60 -24.04
N ASN A 113 14.60 2.50 -24.19
CA ASN A 113 15.97 2.28 -23.67
C ASN A 113 16.10 2.49 -22.16
N LYS A 114 15.02 2.92 -21.49
CA LYS A 114 14.90 3.05 -20.04
C LYS A 114 13.53 2.55 -19.59
N PRO A 115 13.39 2.06 -18.35
CA PRO A 115 12.08 1.74 -17.80
C PRO A 115 11.16 2.97 -17.78
N ALA A 116 9.91 2.82 -18.23
CA ALA A 116 8.90 3.88 -18.15
C ALA A 116 8.33 3.95 -16.72
N ILE A 117 8.80 4.88 -15.89
CA ILE A 117 8.47 4.95 -14.46
C ILE A 117 7.49 6.07 -14.10
N GLU A 118 6.98 6.82 -15.09
CA GLU A 118 6.21 8.04 -14.88
C GLU A 118 4.94 7.80 -14.05
N GLN A 119 4.21 6.72 -14.35
CA GLN A 119 3.05 6.33 -13.54
C GLN A 119 3.46 5.91 -12.13
N LEU A 120 4.56 5.19 -11.95
CA LEU A 120 5.02 4.77 -10.63
C LEU A 120 5.46 5.97 -9.77
N GLU A 121 6.11 6.97 -10.36
CA GLU A 121 6.45 8.23 -9.69
C GLU A 121 5.19 9.00 -9.27
N LYS A 122 4.18 9.06 -10.15
CA LYS A 122 2.89 9.66 -9.81
C LYS A 122 2.20 8.92 -8.67
N ILE A 123 2.17 7.59 -8.70
CA ILE A 123 1.59 6.78 -7.62
C ILE A 123 2.34 7.01 -6.30
N GLN A 124 3.67 7.16 -6.33
CA GLN A 124 4.43 7.49 -5.11
C GLN A 124 4.04 8.85 -4.53
N GLN A 125 3.73 9.83 -5.38
CA GLN A 125 3.26 11.15 -4.96
C GLN A 125 1.83 11.10 -4.42
N ASP A 126 0.94 10.39 -5.11
CA ASP A 126 -0.49 10.28 -4.76
C ASP A 126 -0.71 9.37 -3.54
N TYR A 127 0.15 8.37 -3.34
CA TYR A 127 0.06 7.37 -2.27
C TYR A 127 1.42 7.26 -1.54
N PRO A 128 1.82 8.31 -0.80
CA PRO A 128 3.08 8.32 -0.08
C PRO A 128 3.06 7.29 1.04
N LYS A 129 4.21 7.15 1.71
CA LYS A 129 4.28 6.33 2.90
C LYS A 129 3.52 7.00 4.03
N VAL A 130 2.50 6.36 4.58
CA VAL A 130 1.63 6.93 5.63
C VAL A 130 1.32 5.90 6.71
N GLY A 131 0.92 6.41 7.88
CA GLY A 131 0.39 5.58 8.96
C GLY A 131 -1.10 5.76 9.13
N VAL A 132 -1.85 4.66 9.20
CA VAL A 132 -3.27 4.67 9.55
C VAL A 132 -3.44 4.16 10.97
N LEU A 133 -3.93 5.01 11.85
CA LEU A 133 -4.23 4.71 13.25
C LEU A 133 -5.72 4.44 13.39
N VAL A 134 -6.10 3.27 13.88
CA VAL A 134 -7.49 2.94 14.21
C VAL A 134 -7.61 2.90 15.72
N ILE A 135 -8.20 3.98 16.27
CA ILE A 135 -8.39 4.20 17.69
C ILE A 135 -9.64 3.45 18.15
N GLN A 136 -9.45 2.53 19.09
CA GLN A 136 -10.50 1.86 19.83
C GLN A 136 -10.35 2.17 21.32
N LYS A 137 -11.26 1.65 22.16
CA LYS A 137 -11.34 2.05 23.59
C LYS A 137 -10.03 1.80 24.36
N LEU A 138 -9.40 0.65 24.15
CA LEU A 138 -8.16 0.24 24.84
C LEU A 138 -7.01 -0.03 23.87
N ASP A 139 -7.29 -0.05 22.57
CA ASP A 139 -6.38 -0.53 21.55
C ASP A 139 -6.20 0.54 20.47
N VAL A 140 -4.96 0.73 20.02
CA VAL A 140 -4.63 1.54 18.84
C VAL A 140 -3.97 0.62 17.82
N PHE A 141 -4.70 0.30 16.75
CA PHE A 141 -4.15 -0.46 15.64
C PHE A 141 -3.45 0.48 14.68
N VAL A 142 -2.27 0.09 14.22
CA VAL A 142 -1.43 0.87 13.33
C VAL A 142 -1.18 0.07 12.07
N ILE A 143 -1.49 0.67 10.93
CA ILE A 143 -1.22 0.12 9.61
C ILE A 143 -0.25 1.07 8.91
N GLU A 144 0.96 0.60 8.67
CA GLU A 144 1.92 1.30 7.82
C GLU A 144 1.65 0.91 6.38
N THR A 145 1.55 1.90 5.50
CA THR A 145 1.28 1.67 4.07
C THR A 145 2.19 2.51 3.19
N SER A 146 2.56 1.95 2.04
CA SER A 146 3.23 2.65 0.95
C SER A 146 2.63 2.23 -0.39
N LEU A 147 2.47 3.16 -1.34
CA LEU A 147 1.83 2.90 -2.64
C LEU A 147 0.41 2.30 -2.53
N GLY A 148 -0.29 2.60 -1.44
CA GLY A 148 -1.59 2.01 -1.11
C GLY A 148 -1.54 0.53 -0.74
N GLU A 149 -0.36 -0.06 -0.51
CA GLU A 149 -0.19 -1.41 0.00
C GLU A 149 0.15 -1.42 1.48
N VAL A 150 -0.32 -2.44 2.22
CA VAL A 150 0.00 -2.61 3.63
C VAL A 150 1.42 -3.16 3.75
N ASP A 151 2.32 -2.38 4.33
CA ASP A 151 3.70 -2.79 4.61
C ASP A 151 3.77 -3.59 5.92
N ARG A 152 3.07 -3.10 6.96
CA ARG A 152 3.13 -3.65 8.32
C ARG A 152 1.85 -3.33 9.09
N GLU A 153 1.47 -4.25 9.97
CA GLU A 153 0.39 -4.07 10.95
C GLU A 153 0.88 -4.40 12.36
N PHE A 154 0.54 -3.54 13.32
CA PHE A 154 0.82 -3.74 14.74
C PHE A 154 -0.25 -3.02 15.57
N ALA A 155 -0.35 -3.32 16.86
CA ALA A 155 -1.20 -2.53 17.75
C ALA A 155 -0.54 -2.30 19.10
N TYR A 156 -1.05 -1.27 19.75
CA TYR A 156 -0.80 -0.94 21.14
C TYR A 156 -2.06 -1.22 21.94
N SER A 157 -1.95 -2.06 22.96
CA SER A 157 -3.01 -2.25 23.93
C SER A 157 -2.62 -1.60 25.24
N TRP A 158 -3.55 -0.86 25.84
CA TRP A 158 -3.35 -0.28 27.15
C TRP A 158 -3.43 -1.35 28.24
N ASP A 159 -2.35 -1.49 29.00
CA ASP A 159 -2.32 -2.30 30.21
C ASP A 159 -2.80 -1.45 31.40
N ILE A 160 -3.98 -1.78 31.92
CA ILE A 160 -4.61 -1.05 33.02
C ILE A 160 -3.88 -1.31 34.34
N GLU A 161 -3.21 -2.46 34.49
CA GLU A 161 -2.50 -2.82 35.72
C GLU A 161 -1.14 -2.13 35.80
N ASP A 162 -0.39 -2.14 34.69
CA ASP A 162 0.94 -1.55 34.61
C ASP A 162 0.93 -0.05 34.24
N GLU A 163 -0.25 0.51 33.88
CA GLU A 163 -0.44 1.86 33.32
C GLU A 163 0.48 2.16 32.11
N ASP A 164 0.86 1.12 31.33
CA ASP A 164 1.80 1.19 30.21
C ASP A 164 1.22 0.51 28.94
N TRP A 165 1.91 0.63 27.79
CA TRP A 165 1.51 -0.03 26.55
C TRP A 165 2.32 -1.29 26.26
N LYS A 166 1.66 -2.27 25.63
CA LYS A 166 2.30 -3.44 25.02
C LYS A 166 2.07 -3.41 23.52
N GLU A 167 3.16 -3.51 22.75
CA GLU A 167 3.13 -3.57 21.29
C GLU A 167 3.05 -5.02 20.83
N TYR A 168 2.14 -5.29 19.90
CA TYR A 168 1.94 -6.60 19.30
C TYR A 168 2.07 -6.49 17.78
N GLU A 169 2.95 -7.29 17.17
CA GLU A 169 3.11 -7.37 15.71
C GLU A 169 2.22 -8.48 15.11
N GLY A 170 1.72 -8.29 13.88
CA GLY A 170 1.10 -9.36 13.09
C GLY A 170 -0.35 -9.72 13.47
N ILE A 171 -1.10 -8.76 14.02
CA ILE A 171 -2.47 -8.98 14.51
C ILE A 171 -3.43 -9.25 13.33
N ALA A 172 -3.98 -10.46 13.26
CA ALA A 172 -4.95 -10.80 12.22
C ALA A 172 -6.26 -10.03 12.41
N SER A 173 -7.00 -9.83 11.32
CA SER A 173 -8.29 -9.09 11.31
C SER A 173 -9.34 -9.65 12.29
N ALA A 174 -9.27 -10.95 12.62
CA ALA A 174 -10.13 -11.60 13.61
C ALA A 174 -9.68 -11.35 15.07
N ASP A 175 -8.38 -11.07 15.26
CA ASP A 175 -7.75 -10.78 16.54
C ASP A 175 -7.82 -9.30 16.90
N ARG A 176 -8.27 -8.43 15.96
CA ARG A 176 -8.70 -7.04 16.24
C ARG A 176 -10.04 -7.00 16.97
N THR A 177 -10.19 -7.85 17.97
CA THR A 177 -11.31 -7.82 18.91
C THR A 177 -10.87 -6.91 20.04
N ALA A 178 -11.64 -5.85 20.30
CA ALA A 178 -11.38 -4.95 21.42
C ALA A 178 -11.12 -5.78 22.68
N SER A 179 -10.03 -5.47 23.37
CA SER A 179 -9.65 -6.16 24.60
C SER A 179 -10.85 -6.18 25.57
N GLY A 180 -11.41 -7.37 25.79
CA GLY A 180 -12.60 -7.58 26.61
C GLY A 180 -12.27 -7.44 28.08
N ALA A 181 -12.15 -6.20 28.57
CA ALA A 181 -11.99 -5.94 29.98
C ALA A 181 -13.30 -6.29 30.72
N THR A 182 -13.35 -7.52 31.22
CA THR A 182 -14.27 -7.92 32.28
C THR A 182 -13.75 -7.23 33.53
N HIS A 183 -14.29 -6.07 33.93
CA HIS A 183 -14.39 -5.59 35.33
C HIS A 183 -14.67 -4.06 35.44
N LYS A 184 -15.88 -3.77 35.95
CA LYS A 184 -16.30 -2.63 36.81
C LYS A 184 -16.49 -1.22 36.21
N ASP A 185 -17.76 -0.91 35.96
CA ASP A 185 -18.41 0.41 35.80
C ASP A 185 -18.34 1.33 37.04
N GLN A 186 -17.20 1.49 37.73
CA GLN A 186 -17.14 2.37 38.91
C GLN A 186 -15.91 3.30 39.03
N TYR A 187 -15.20 3.61 37.95
CA TYR A 187 -14.06 4.55 38.00
C TYR A 187 -13.89 5.42 36.74
N ASP A 188 -14.99 5.91 36.16
CA ASP A 188 -14.99 6.57 34.84
C ASP A 188 -14.05 7.80 34.76
N GLN A 189 -14.03 8.69 35.77
CA GLN A 189 -13.16 9.89 35.71
C GLN A 189 -11.66 9.59 35.82
N ARG A 190 -11.27 8.57 36.60
CA ARG A 190 -9.85 8.17 36.69
C ARG A 190 -9.43 7.42 35.44
N PHE A 191 -10.35 6.62 34.89
CA PHE A 191 -10.13 5.92 33.62
C PHE A 191 -9.91 6.92 32.48
N GLU A 192 -10.76 7.95 32.34
CA GLU A 192 -10.62 8.99 31.32
C GLU A 192 -9.32 9.81 31.49
N ALA A 193 -9.01 10.26 32.71
CA ALA A 193 -7.77 11.02 32.97
C ALA A 193 -6.50 10.20 32.74
N ASN A 194 -6.55 8.88 33.00
CA ASN A 194 -5.45 7.96 32.69
C ASN A 194 -5.34 7.71 31.18
N GLN A 195 -6.48 7.55 30.50
CA GLN A 195 -6.53 7.37 29.06
C GLN A 195 -5.96 8.58 28.31
N GLN A 196 -6.24 9.82 28.74
CA GLN A 196 -5.65 11.03 28.13
C GLN A 196 -4.13 11.07 28.28
N ARG A 197 -3.61 10.70 29.46
CA ARG A 197 -2.16 10.62 29.68
C ARG A 197 -1.53 9.54 28.80
N TRP A 198 -2.21 8.41 28.67
CA TRP A 198 -1.79 7.31 27.81
C TRP A 198 -1.78 7.71 26.32
N PHE A 199 -2.85 8.31 25.81
CA PHE A 199 -2.92 8.83 24.44
C PHE A 199 -1.78 9.80 24.15
N LYS A 200 -1.47 10.69 25.10
CA LYS A 200 -0.36 11.63 24.95
C LYS A 200 1.00 10.92 24.79
N GLN A 201 1.30 9.92 25.61
CA GLN A 201 2.55 9.17 25.53
C GLN A 201 2.63 8.36 24.23
N LEU A 202 1.57 7.62 23.92
CA LEU A 202 1.51 6.80 22.72
C LEU A 202 1.61 7.66 21.44
N ALA A 203 0.96 8.82 21.40
CA ALA A 203 1.08 9.76 20.29
C ALA A 203 2.52 10.25 20.11
N GLN A 204 3.29 10.47 21.19
CA GLN A 204 4.70 10.83 21.09
C GLN A 204 5.55 9.70 20.50
N ASP A 205 5.32 8.45 20.94
CA ASP A 205 6.05 7.28 20.44
C ASP A 205 5.73 7.00 18.97
N ILE A 206 4.45 7.03 18.59
CA ILE A 206 4.01 6.87 17.20
C ILE A 206 4.63 7.96 16.31
N GLN A 207 4.68 9.22 16.75
CA GLN A 207 5.29 10.28 15.95
C GLN A 207 6.79 10.09 15.77
N LYS A 208 7.49 9.59 16.79
CA LYS A 208 8.91 9.25 16.67
C LYS A 208 9.10 8.14 15.63
N LYS A 209 8.32 7.06 15.74
CA LYS A 209 8.31 5.96 14.76
C LYS A 209 7.97 6.45 13.36
N ALA A 210 6.97 7.31 13.22
CA ALA A 210 6.55 7.89 11.95
C ALA A 210 7.69 8.67 11.28
N LYS A 211 8.44 9.48 12.05
CA LYS A 211 9.60 10.22 11.55
C LYS A 211 10.74 9.28 11.13
N GLU A 212 11.05 8.28 11.96
CA GLU A 212 12.09 7.28 11.67
C GLU A 212 11.74 6.43 10.44
N ALA A 213 10.46 6.09 10.27
CA ALA A 213 9.94 5.32 9.16
C ALA A 213 9.69 6.15 7.89
N GLY A 214 9.81 7.48 7.97
CA GLY A 214 9.64 8.41 6.84
C GLY A 214 8.19 8.63 6.40
N TRP A 215 7.23 8.49 7.31
CA TRP A 215 5.83 8.76 7.00
C TRP A 215 5.64 10.23 6.60
N GLN A 216 4.78 10.48 5.64
CA GLN A 216 4.43 11.84 5.18
C GLN A 216 3.17 12.35 5.86
N GLU A 217 2.23 11.45 6.15
CA GLU A 217 0.94 11.77 6.75
C GLU A 217 0.51 10.68 7.76
N ILE A 218 -0.32 11.07 8.73
CA ILE A 218 -1.00 10.17 9.66
C ILE A 218 -2.52 10.31 9.50
N TYR A 219 -3.19 9.21 9.20
CA TYR A 219 -4.64 9.12 9.25
C TYR A 219 -5.08 8.60 10.62
N VAL A 220 -6.01 9.28 11.28
CA VAL A 220 -6.58 8.86 12.56
C VAL A 220 -8.04 8.51 12.37
N SER A 221 -8.39 7.27 12.64
CA SER A 221 -9.72 6.73 12.46
C SER A 221 -10.29 6.19 13.77
N GLY A 222 -11.60 6.27 13.95
CA GLY A 222 -12.30 5.84 15.16
C GLY A 222 -13.61 6.59 15.36
N SER A 223 -14.16 6.54 16.58
CA SER A 223 -15.28 7.42 16.94
C SER A 223 -14.82 8.88 16.86
N ASN A 224 -15.73 9.79 16.54
CA ASN A 224 -15.41 11.22 16.43
C ASN A 224 -14.74 11.77 17.70
N GLU A 225 -15.16 11.29 18.87
CA GLU A 225 -14.59 11.64 20.16
C GLU A 225 -13.19 11.06 20.36
N ALA A 226 -13.00 9.75 20.18
CA ALA A 226 -11.72 9.09 20.44
C ALA A 226 -10.64 9.49 19.43
N ALA A 227 -10.99 9.56 18.14
CA ALA A 227 -10.07 9.99 17.09
C ALA A 227 -9.68 11.47 17.25
N GLY A 228 -10.64 12.33 17.56
CA GLY A 228 -10.38 13.75 17.82
C GLY A 228 -9.56 13.97 19.09
N GLU A 229 -9.76 13.18 20.15
CA GLU A 229 -8.95 13.30 21.36
C GLU A 229 -7.50 12.84 21.12
N PHE A 230 -7.30 11.74 20.39
CA PHE A 230 -5.97 11.26 20.05
C PHE A 230 -5.21 12.25 19.15
N GLU A 231 -5.91 12.84 18.17
CA GLU A 231 -5.33 13.81 17.24
C GLU A 231 -4.76 15.05 17.93
N LYS A 232 -5.38 15.55 19.01
CA LYS A 232 -4.85 16.68 19.81
C LYS A 232 -3.45 16.44 20.38
N HIS A 233 -3.04 15.19 20.50
CA HIS A 233 -1.71 14.82 21.00
C HIS A 233 -0.68 14.60 19.89
N LEU A 234 -1.12 14.61 18.63
CA LEU A 234 -0.26 14.58 17.47
C LEU A 234 0.16 16.00 17.08
N THR A 235 1.46 16.14 16.84
CA THR A 235 2.14 17.33 16.30
C THR A 235 2.80 17.01 14.96
N PHE A 236 2.34 15.93 14.31
CA PHE A 236 2.86 15.49 13.03
C PHE A 236 2.44 16.49 11.94
N ARG A 237 3.24 16.58 10.87
CA ARG A 237 3.08 17.65 9.88
C ARG A 237 1.71 17.63 9.21
N GLU A 238 1.25 16.44 8.84
CA GLU A 238 -0.02 16.21 8.16
C GLU A 238 -0.77 15.11 8.93
N VAL A 239 -1.94 15.48 9.47
CA VAL A 239 -2.82 14.59 10.21
C VAL A 239 -4.24 14.76 9.71
N THR A 240 -4.87 13.65 9.33
CA THR A 240 -6.24 13.64 8.79
C THR A 240 -7.12 12.75 9.65
N VAL A 241 -8.21 13.31 10.19
CA VAL A 241 -9.17 12.57 11.03
C VAL A 241 -10.32 12.04 10.19
N ILE A 242 -10.56 10.73 10.28
CA ILE A 242 -11.65 10.02 9.60
C ILE A 242 -12.58 9.46 10.67
N PRO A 243 -13.75 10.08 10.94
CA PRO A 243 -14.66 9.67 12.02
C PRO A 243 -15.46 8.42 11.65
N LYS A 244 -14.76 7.30 11.43
CA LYS A 244 -15.32 6.01 11.03
C LYS A 244 -14.73 4.90 11.89
N ASN A 245 -15.57 3.99 12.38
CA ASN A 245 -15.08 2.81 13.09
C ASN A 245 -14.81 1.67 12.11
N PHE A 246 -13.59 1.13 12.15
CA PHE A 246 -13.23 -0.06 11.37
C PHE A 246 -13.21 -1.29 12.27
N THR A 247 -14.38 -1.94 12.42
CA THR A 247 -14.51 -3.19 13.18
C THR A 247 -14.53 -4.40 12.23
N LYS A 248 -13.66 -5.39 12.45
CA LYS A 248 -13.62 -6.68 11.70
C LYS A 248 -13.34 -6.56 10.20
N ILE A 249 -12.71 -5.46 9.77
CA ILE A 249 -12.30 -5.21 8.38
C ILE A 249 -10.79 -5.46 8.27
N LYS A 250 -10.33 -6.04 7.15
CA LYS A 250 -8.91 -6.35 6.93
C LYS A 250 -8.12 -5.05 6.69
N GLY A 251 -6.83 -4.99 7.03
CA GLY A 251 -6.09 -3.73 6.90
C GLY A 251 -6.02 -3.16 5.48
N HIS A 252 -5.96 -4.01 4.45
CA HIS A 252 -6.02 -3.53 3.06
C HIS A 252 -7.36 -2.88 2.68
N GLU A 253 -8.47 -3.34 3.27
CA GLU A 253 -9.78 -2.72 3.08
C GLU A 253 -9.84 -1.36 3.80
N ILE A 254 -9.29 -1.28 5.02
CA ILE A 254 -9.16 -0.02 5.77
C ILE A 254 -8.33 0.99 4.96
N VAL A 255 -7.16 0.59 4.46
CA VAL A 255 -6.29 1.44 3.64
C VAL A 255 -7.02 1.93 2.40
N SER A 256 -7.74 1.05 1.69
CA SER A 256 -8.50 1.46 0.51
C SER A 256 -9.61 2.46 0.83
N GLU A 257 -10.22 2.40 2.00
CA GLU A 257 -11.28 3.34 2.37
C GLU A 257 -10.70 4.67 2.86
N VAL A 258 -9.62 4.62 3.63
CA VAL A 258 -8.93 5.80 4.17
C VAL A 258 -8.30 6.62 3.05
N LEU A 259 -7.58 5.99 2.13
CA LEU A 259 -6.93 6.68 0.99
C LEU A 259 -7.92 7.10 -0.11
N ALA A 260 -9.20 6.75 0.01
CA ALA A 260 -10.26 7.20 -0.88
C ALA A 260 -11.14 8.31 -0.28
N SER A 261 -10.90 8.68 0.99
CA SER A 261 -11.65 9.70 1.73
C SER A 261 -11.09 11.10 1.47
#